data_AF-A0A4S4E984-F1
#
_entry.id   AF-A0A4S4E984-F1
#
_cell.length_a   1.000
_cell.length_b   1.000
_cell.length_c   1.000
_cell.angle_alpha   90.00
_cell.angle_beta   90.00
_cell.angle_gamma   90.00
#
_symmetry.space_group_name_H-M   'P 1'
#
loop_
_entity.id
_entity.type
_entity.pdbx_description
1 polymer ?
#
loop_
_entity_poly.entity_id
_entity_poly.type
_entity_poly.pdbx_seq_one_letter_code
_entity_poly.pdbx_strand_id
1 'polypeptide(L)'
;MVDDHLFLSSLDGSAEVATGSYSRWMAASQSQSQSMCEVSSRRDWIYVSSEVYGELNVQNEINKLSTLLSTEVDFDLRSSSQSSFGISEYTFADVGNLEHCAKYLNQMLVTFGFPASLDLFASDPVSIARTCNCVYALLQQRQRDIEFRESANEQRQRLLSDISRLEARVERLEAQLSAKDREIATITRTEAKATAAFKAHIEKLQQERDEFQRLVIGNQQVRTQQIHEMKKTEKEYITLQERLNQVLMEKKKESRSGMEIMHLLQKEGRQRGTWNGKKADNDFYKKIVDAYEAKNKSRTSGRECGFGTCTPPTPSLSGPFFSPPYSL
;
A
#
# COMPACT_ATOMS: atom_id res chain seq x y z
N MET A 1 56.97 45.86 -24.89
CA MET A 1 58.25 45.19 -24.60
C MET A 1 58.60 45.46 -23.14
N VAL A 2 58.51 44.54 -22.16
CA VAL A 2 58.07 43.13 -22.17
C VAL A 2 57.38 42.81 -20.83
N ASP A 3 56.21 42.19 -20.74
CA ASP A 3 54.87 42.54 -21.29
C ASP A 3 53.81 41.70 -20.53
N ASP A 4 52.74 42.32 -20.01
CA ASP A 4 51.78 41.74 -19.04
C ASP A 4 50.79 40.73 -19.67
N HIS A 5 51.07 39.41 -19.62
CA HIS A 5 50.15 38.42 -20.21
C HIS A 5 50.20 36.97 -19.65
N LEU A 6 50.40 36.76 -18.35
CA LEU A 6 50.38 35.41 -17.74
C LEU A 6 49.62 35.34 -16.39
N PHE A 7 48.28 35.42 -16.40
CA PHE A 7 47.46 34.96 -15.26
C PHE A 7 46.02 34.47 -15.60
N LEU A 8 45.71 34.16 -16.86
CA LEU A 8 44.37 33.70 -17.28
C LEU A 8 44.44 32.49 -18.22
N SER A 9 44.95 31.34 -17.72
CA SER A 9 45.06 30.11 -18.52
C SER A 9 44.98 28.79 -17.72
N SER A 10 44.39 28.79 -16.52
CA SER A 10 44.36 27.58 -15.65
C SER A 10 43.00 27.28 -15.01
N LEU A 11 41.89 27.79 -15.56
CA LEU A 11 40.54 27.59 -15.02
C LEU A 11 39.54 26.92 -15.98
N ASP A 12 39.83 26.83 -17.29
CA ASP A 12 38.91 26.19 -18.26
C ASP A 12 38.91 24.66 -18.22
N GLY A 13 40.03 24.01 -17.87
CA GLY A 13 40.16 22.55 -17.92
C GLY A 13 39.26 21.77 -16.94
N SER A 14 38.86 22.39 -15.83
CA SER A 14 38.01 21.74 -14.81
C SER A 14 36.51 21.94 -15.07
N ALA A 15 36.13 22.95 -15.87
CA ALA A 15 34.73 23.26 -16.14
C ALA A 15 34.10 22.23 -17.10
N GLU A 16 34.80 21.83 -18.17
CA GLU A 16 34.26 20.89 -19.16
C GLU A 16 34.09 19.45 -18.63
N VAL A 17 35.00 18.99 -17.76
CA VAL A 17 34.87 17.66 -17.12
C VAL A 17 33.68 17.63 -16.15
N ALA A 18 33.41 18.75 -15.47
CA ALA A 18 32.26 18.90 -14.58
C ALA A 18 30.94 18.98 -15.36
N THR A 19 30.86 19.76 -16.45
CA THR A 19 29.64 19.88 -17.26
C THR A 19 29.33 18.60 -18.04
N GLY A 20 30.34 17.89 -18.53
CA GLY A 20 30.18 16.57 -19.14
C GLY A 20 29.64 15.52 -18.16
N SER A 21 30.16 15.52 -16.92
CA SER A 21 29.66 14.64 -15.85
C SER A 21 28.24 15.00 -15.43
N TYR A 22 27.94 16.29 -15.24
CA TYR A 22 26.61 16.78 -14.87
C TYR A 22 25.57 16.47 -15.96
N SER A 23 25.91 16.65 -17.24
CA SER A 23 25.03 16.33 -18.36
C SER A 23 24.74 14.82 -18.47
N ARG A 24 25.76 13.98 -18.23
CA ARG A 24 25.60 12.51 -18.18
C ARG A 24 24.76 12.07 -16.98
N TRP A 25 24.90 12.73 -15.83
CA TRP A 25 24.09 12.47 -14.63
C TRP A 25 22.63 12.93 -14.81
N MET A 26 22.40 14.10 -15.43
CA MET A 26 21.08 14.58 -15.81
C MET A 26 20.40 13.66 -16.82
N ALA A 27 21.12 13.15 -17.83
CA ALA A 27 20.58 12.18 -18.79
C ALA A 27 20.22 10.83 -18.14
N ALA A 28 21.06 10.34 -17.22
CA ALA A 28 20.77 9.14 -16.43
C ALA A 28 19.53 9.35 -15.53
N SER A 29 19.47 10.48 -14.82
CA SER A 29 18.35 10.89 -13.96
C SER A 29 17.04 11.08 -14.75
N GLN A 30 17.11 11.61 -15.98
CA GLN A 30 15.93 11.81 -16.84
C GLN A 30 15.44 10.50 -17.47
N SER A 31 16.35 9.58 -17.83
CA SER A 31 16.01 8.22 -18.26
C SER A 31 15.38 7.42 -17.11
N GLN A 32 15.95 7.52 -15.91
CA GLN A 32 15.41 6.87 -14.70
C GLN A 32 14.08 7.50 -14.24
N SER A 33 13.90 8.81 -14.45
CA SER A 33 12.61 9.51 -14.26
C SER A 33 11.53 8.99 -15.21
N GLN A 34 11.86 8.67 -16.46
CA GLN A 34 10.88 8.08 -17.39
C GLN A 34 10.47 6.66 -16.98
N SER A 35 11.36 5.85 -16.41
CA SER A 35 10.98 4.56 -15.80
C SER A 35 10.23 4.70 -14.46
N MET A 36 10.43 5.80 -13.73
CA MET A 36 9.75 6.05 -12.46
C MET A 36 8.45 6.85 -12.57
N CYS A 37 8.00 7.20 -13.79
CA CYS A 37 6.67 7.77 -13.99
C CYS A 37 5.51 6.84 -13.58
N GLU A 38 5.75 5.55 -13.33
CA GLU A 38 4.77 4.63 -12.76
C GLU A 38 4.72 4.62 -11.22
N VAL A 39 5.70 5.20 -10.52
CA VAL A 39 5.73 5.23 -9.05
C VAL A 39 5.24 6.58 -8.54
N SER A 40 4.05 6.54 -7.92
CA SER A 40 3.32 7.73 -7.51
C SER A 40 3.97 8.48 -6.34
N SER A 41 3.88 9.82 -6.40
CA SER A 41 4.00 10.77 -5.28
C SER A 41 5.40 11.14 -4.76
N ARG A 42 5.68 12.46 -4.78
CA ARG A 42 6.90 13.12 -4.24
C ARG A 42 7.11 12.95 -2.73
N ARG A 43 6.16 12.37 -1.98
CA ARG A 43 6.28 12.23 -0.51
C ARG A 43 7.27 11.15 -0.11
N ASP A 44 7.32 10.04 -0.84
CA ASP A 44 8.15 8.88 -0.50
C ASP A 44 9.65 9.20 -0.67
N TRP A 45 10.00 9.99 -1.69
CA TRP A 45 11.37 10.49 -1.91
C TRP A 45 11.90 11.37 -0.77
N ILE A 46 11.03 12.15 -0.12
CA ILE A 46 11.42 12.99 1.02
C ILE A 46 11.67 12.12 2.25
N TYR A 47 10.85 11.09 2.47
CA TYR A 47 10.99 10.18 3.62
C TYR A 47 12.28 9.36 3.55
N VAL A 48 12.51 8.67 2.42
CA VAL A 48 13.72 7.84 2.20
C VAL A 48 14.99 8.68 2.25
N SER A 49 14.97 9.91 1.73
CA SER A 49 16.10 10.82 1.88
C SER A 49 16.34 11.18 3.35
N SER A 50 15.29 11.47 4.12
CA SER A 50 15.43 11.88 5.52
C SER A 50 15.98 10.78 6.42
N GLU A 51 15.64 9.51 6.17
CA GLU A 51 16.19 8.35 6.89
C GLU A 51 17.69 8.18 6.61
N VAL A 52 18.10 8.15 5.35
CA VAL A 52 19.52 7.94 4.97
C VAL A 52 20.43 9.09 5.42
N TYR A 53 19.99 10.34 5.34
CA TYR A 53 20.75 11.48 5.89
C TYR A 53 20.76 11.51 7.43
N GLY A 54 19.75 10.90 8.09
CA GLY A 54 19.69 10.76 9.55
C GLY A 54 20.70 9.74 10.09
N GLU A 55 20.69 8.51 9.55
CA GLU A 55 21.57 7.41 9.99
C GLU A 55 23.06 7.77 9.84
N LEU A 56 23.44 8.37 8.71
CA LEU A 56 24.82 8.81 8.47
C LEU A 56 25.31 9.86 9.47
N ASN A 57 24.43 10.72 9.99
CA ASN A 57 24.81 11.73 10.95
C ASN A 57 24.95 11.15 12.38
N VAL A 58 24.05 10.23 12.76
CA VAL A 58 24.09 9.54 14.06
C VAL A 58 25.34 8.67 14.20
N GLN A 59 25.65 7.85 13.18
CA GLN A 59 26.83 6.97 13.23
C GLN A 59 28.14 7.77 13.29
N ASN A 60 28.20 8.93 12.65
CA ASN A 60 29.37 9.80 12.65
C ASN A 60 29.57 10.50 14.02
N GLU A 61 28.50 10.88 14.71
CA GLU A 61 28.60 11.36 16.10
C GLU A 61 28.97 10.24 17.10
N ILE A 62 28.40 9.04 16.97
CA ILE A 62 28.80 7.89 17.81
C ILE A 62 30.30 7.60 17.65
N ASN A 63 30.82 7.64 16.43
CA ASN A 63 32.25 7.45 16.17
C ASN A 63 33.13 8.58 16.76
N LYS A 64 32.68 9.84 16.72
CA LYS A 64 33.38 10.96 17.39
C LYS A 64 33.39 10.81 18.90
N LEU A 65 32.25 10.51 19.51
CA LEU A 65 32.11 10.33 20.96
C LEU A 65 32.95 9.13 21.45
N SER A 66 32.95 8.03 20.71
CA SER A 66 33.81 6.86 20.97
C SER A 66 35.31 7.21 20.89
N THR A 67 35.70 8.06 19.92
CA THR A 67 37.09 8.54 19.81
C THR A 67 37.47 9.44 20.98
N LEU A 68 36.58 10.34 21.42
CA LEU A 68 36.83 11.24 22.55
C LEU A 68 36.91 10.49 23.89
N LEU A 69 35.99 9.55 24.14
CA LEU A 69 36.04 8.66 25.31
C LEU A 69 37.37 7.89 25.36
N SER A 70 37.79 7.32 24.23
CA SER A 70 39.04 6.56 24.13
C SER A 70 40.28 7.41 24.48
N THR A 71 40.26 8.72 24.22
CA THR A 71 41.39 9.61 24.55
C THR A 71 41.48 10.05 26.01
N GLU A 72 40.42 9.89 26.82
CA GLU A 72 40.44 10.26 28.24
C GLU A 72 40.77 9.08 29.19
N VAL A 73 40.45 7.83 28.82
CA VAL A 73 40.65 6.67 29.73
C VAL A 73 42.12 6.27 29.92
N ASP A 74 43.00 6.59 28.97
CA ASP A 74 44.41 6.16 28.98
C ASP A 74 45.34 7.04 29.85
N PHE A 75 44.86 8.18 30.38
CA PHE A 75 45.73 9.11 31.13
C PHE A 75 45.86 8.79 32.63
N ASP A 76 44.86 8.17 33.27
CA ASP A 76 44.78 8.09 34.75
C ASP A 76 44.97 6.69 35.38
N LEU A 77 45.05 5.61 34.59
CA LEU A 77 45.15 4.24 35.13
C LEU A 77 46.55 3.85 35.68
N ARG A 78 47.51 4.78 35.73
CA ARG A 78 48.87 4.52 36.27
C ARG A 78 49.22 5.29 37.55
N SER A 79 48.29 6.02 38.17
CA SER A 79 48.59 6.84 39.36
C SER A 79 47.58 6.72 40.52
N SER A 80 47.08 5.51 40.79
CA SER A 80 46.43 5.19 42.08
C SER A 80 46.48 3.71 42.41
N SER A 81 47.66 3.24 42.82
CA SER A 81 47.84 2.02 43.59
C SER A 81 49.10 2.15 44.43
N GLN A 82 48.97 1.97 45.75
CA GLN A 82 50.02 2.18 46.76
C GLN A 82 50.36 3.68 46.92
N SER A 83 50.09 4.34 48.04
CA SER A 83 50.58 3.94 49.36
C SER A 83 49.74 4.48 50.53
N SER A 84 48.91 3.62 51.12
CA SER A 84 48.64 3.70 52.57
C SER A 84 49.74 2.89 53.28
N PHE A 85 50.98 3.40 53.23
CA PHE A 85 52.10 2.76 53.93
C PHE A 85 52.23 3.34 55.34
N GLY A 86 52.29 2.45 56.31
CA GLY A 86 52.42 2.81 57.72
C GLY A 86 53.72 3.56 58.00
N ILE A 87 53.63 4.49 58.96
CA ILE A 87 54.81 5.16 59.52
C ILE A 87 55.52 4.17 60.44
N SER A 88 56.33 3.28 59.87
CA SER A 88 57.28 2.46 60.61
C SER A 88 58.50 2.08 59.78
N GLU A 89 59.68 2.26 60.38
CA GLU A 89 60.93 1.56 60.04
C GLU A 89 61.81 2.07 58.89
N TYR A 90 61.72 3.36 58.52
CA TYR A 90 62.85 4.09 57.91
C TYR A 90 63.06 5.46 58.58
N THR A 91 64.05 5.54 59.47
CA THR A 91 64.47 6.81 60.11
C THR A 91 65.33 7.62 59.16
N PHE A 92 64.77 8.72 58.62
CA PHE A 92 65.47 9.64 57.72
C PHE A 92 66.72 10.29 58.32
N ALA A 93 66.78 10.48 59.64
CA ALA A 93 67.91 11.06 60.34
C ALA A 93 68.29 10.24 61.58
N ASP A 94 69.60 10.14 61.84
CA ASP A 94 70.22 9.54 63.02
C ASP A 94 71.37 10.43 63.52
N VAL A 95 71.90 10.12 64.71
CA VAL A 95 72.95 10.93 65.37
C VAL A 95 74.24 11.06 64.55
N GLY A 96 74.58 10.07 63.72
CA GLY A 96 75.76 10.08 62.86
C GLY A 96 75.59 10.86 61.56
N ASN A 97 74.36 11.11 61.12
CA ASN A 97 74.07 11.73 59.82
C ASN A 97 73.43 13.13 59.87
N LEU A 98 73.11 13.67 61.07
CA LEU A 98 72.37 14.94 61.26
C LEU A 98 72.86 16.10 60.39
N GLU A 99 74.17 16.33 60.28
CA GLU A 99 74.73 17.45 59.49
C GLU A 99 74.44 17.29 57.99
N HIS A 100 74.49 16.05 57.48
CA HIS A 100 74.17 15.74 56.08
C HIS A 100 72.66 15.88 55.83
N CYS A 101 71.82 15.40 56.75
CA CYS A 101 70.37 15.52 56.64
C CYS A 101 69.91 16.98 56.74
N ALA A 102 70.53 17.81 57.59
CA ALA A 102 70.24 19.24 57.67
C ALA A 102 70.63 19.99 56.37
N LYS A 103 71.78 19.65 55.76
CA LYS A 103 72.18 20.20 54.45
C LYS A 103 71.23 19.77 53.34
N TYR A 104 70.85 18.48 53.30
CA TYR A 104 69.89 17.95 52.32
C TYR A 104 68.50 18.58 52.46
N LEU A 105 67.98 18.70 53.68
CA LEU A 105 66.70 19.39 53.92
C LEU A 105 66.73 20.83 53.44
N ASN A 106 67.80 21.60 53.75
CA ASN A 106 67.94 22.96 53.22
C ASN A 106 68.00 23.00 51.68
N GLN A 107 68.71 22.06 51.04
CA GLN A 107 68.73 21.96 49.58
C GLN A 107 67.32 21.69 49.00
N MET A 108 66.60 20.71 49.54
CA MET A 108 65.24 20.37 49.10
C MET A 108 64.25 21.52 49.37
N LEU A 109 64.42 22.26 50.46
CA LEU A 109 63.63 23.46 50.74
C LEU A 109 63.81 24.52 49.65
N VAL A 110 65.05 24.81 49.21
CA VAL A 110 65.27 25.70 48.06
C VAL A 110 64.59 25.14 46.81
N THR A 111 64.74 23.84 46.52
CA THR A 111 64.17 23.20 45.33
C THR A 111 62.64 23.32 45.28
N PHE A 112 61.95 23.24 46.43
CA PHE A 112 60.51 23.44 46.53
C PHE A 112 60.08 24.90 46.77
N GLY A 113 61.00 25.86 46.63
CA GLY A 113 60.69 27.31 46.71
C GLY A 113 60.54 27.87 48.13
N PHE A 114 60.94 27.14 49.16
CA PHE A 114 60.95 27.61 50.54
C PHE A 114 62.26 28.35 50.89
N PRO A 115 62.21 29.33 51.80
CA PRO A 115 63.41 30.02 52.28
C PRO A 115 64.27 29.07 53.12
N ALA A 116 65.34 28.55 52.53
CA ALA A 116 66.26 27.63 53.19
C ALA A 116 67.18 28.33 54.19
N SER A 117 66.71 28.37 55.43
CA SER A 117 67.50 28.75 56.61
C SER A 117 67.08 27.90 57.81
N LEU A 118 66.85 26.60 57.56
CA LEU A 118 66.59 25.60 58.59
C LEU A 118 67.89 25.32 59.32
N ASP A 119 68.18 26.13 60.34
CA ASP A 119 69.25 25.90 61.29
C ASP A 119 68.68 25.24 62.54
N LEU A 120 68.99 23.95 62.70
CA LEU A 120 68.57 23.12 63.84
C LEU A 120 69.54 23.22 65.03
N PHE A 121 70.71 23.84 64.83
CA PHE A 121 71.77 24.01 65.84
C PHE A 121 71.91 25.47 66.30
N ALA A 122 71.10 26.37 65.74
CA ALA A 122 71.00 27.76 66.11
C ALA A 122 70.73 27.96 67.61
N SER A 123 71.61 28.75 68.25
CA SER A 123 71.41 29.24 69.62
C SER A 123 70.97 30.70 69.69
N ASP A 124 70.93 31.42 68.56
CA ASP A 124 70.44 32.80 68.50
C ASP A 124 68.92 32.85 68.19
N PRO A 125 68.14 33.76 68.83
CA PRO A 125 66.70 33.84 68.63
C PRO A 125 66.25 34.15 67.18
N VAL A 126 67.10 34.80 66.37
CA VAL A 126 66.73 35.22 65.00
C VAL A 126 66.77 34.03 64.05
N SER A 127 67.78 33.16 64.18
CA SER A 127 67.87 31.90 63.43
C SER A 127 66.79 30.91 63.87
N ILE A 128 66.50 30.80 65.18
CA ILE A 128 65.39 29.98 65.68
C ILE A 128 64.05 30.47 65.09
N ALA A 129 63.80 31.78 65.05
CA ALA A 129 62.58 32.34 64.44
C ALA A 129 62.48 32.04 62.92
N ARG A 130 63.61 32.06 62.18
CA ARG A 130 63.65 31.66 60.76
C ARG A 130 63.30 30.17 60.58
N THR A 131 63.88 29.29 61.40
CA THR A 131 63.55 27.86 61.44
C THR A 131 62.05 27.65 61.71
N CYS A 132 61.48 28.31 62.72
CA CYS A 132 60.04 28.22 63.03
C CYS A 132 59.16 28.70 61.87
N ASN A 133 59.49 29.82 61.23
CA ASN A 133 58.74 30.34 60.08
C ASN A 133 58.81 29.41 58.86
N CYS A 134 59.96 28.76 58.63
CA CYS A 134 60.12 27.75 57.58
C CYS A 134 59.21 26.53 57.84
N VAL A 135 59.23 25.99 59.06
CA VAL A 135 58.34 24.88 59.48
C VAL A 135 56.87 25.27 59.39
N TYR A 136 56.51 26.50 59.76
CA TYR A 136 55.15 27.00 59.63
C TYR A 136 54.69 27.10 58.16
N ALA A 137 55.57 27.55 57.26
CA ALA A 137 55.29 27.59 55.82
C ALA A 137 55.08 26.18 55.22
N LEU A 138 55.85 25.18 55.67
CA LEU A 138 55.65 23.77 55.28
C LEU A 138 54.29 23.24 55.75
N LEU A 139 53.90 23.52 56.99
CA LEU A 139 52.60 23.12 57.53
C LEU A 139 51.44 23.82 56.79
N GLN A 140 51.56 25.12 56.49
CA GLN A 140 50.56 25.84 55.69
C GLN A 140 50.47 25.33 54.25
N GLN A 141 51.59 24.98 53.60
CA GLN A 141 51.55 24.37 52.27
C GLN A 141 50.85 23.01 52.35
N ARG A 142 51.22 22.16 53.32
CA ARG A 142 50.59 20.86 53.50
C ARG A 142 49.08 20.96 53.74
N GLN A 143 48.63 21.93 54.53
CA GLN A 143 47.20 22.16 54.76
C GLN A 143 46.47 22.53 53.46
N ARG A 144 47.02 23.48 52.68
CA ARG A 144 46.48 23.87 51.37
C ARG A 144 46.49 22.73 50.35
N ASP A 145 47.52 21.89 50.36
CA ASP A 145 47.62 20.70 49.49
C ASP A 145 46.55 19.65 49.85
N ILE A 146 46.23 19.49 51.14
CA ILE A 146 45.14 18.62 51.61
C ILE A 146 43.79 19.17 51.12
N GLU A 147 43.49 20.44 51.42
CA GLU A 147 42.23 21.10 51.04
C GLU A 147 42.01 21.08 49.52
N PHE A 148 43.07 21.33 48.74
CA PHE A 148 43.02 21.24 47.28
C PHE A 148 42.72 19.81 46.79
N ARG A 149 43.39 18.80 47.37
CA ARG A 149 43.16 17.39 47.02
C ARG A 149 41.77 16.91 47.43
N GLU A 150 41.25 17.36 48.56
CA GLU A 150 39.90 17.03 49.03
C GLU A 150 38.85 17.64 48.10
N SER A 151 38.98 18.93 47.76
CA SER A 151 38.11 19.62 46.80
C SER A 151 38.14 18.96 45.40
N ALA A 152 39.32 18.62 44.88
CA ALA A 152 39.46 17.93 43.61
C ALA A 152 38.84 16.51 43.65
N ASN A 153 39.01 15.79 44.77
CA ASN A 153 38.40 14.47 44.95
C ASN A 153 36.87 14.55 45.06
N GLU A 154 36.32 15.56 45.75
CA GLU A 154 34.87 15.81 45.77
C GLU A 154 34.32 16.08 44.36
N GLN A 155 34.99 16.95 43.59
CA GLN A 155 34.58 17.23 42.20
C GLN A 155 34.60 15.95 41.35
N ARG A 156 35.65 15.13 41.46
CA ARG A 156 35.74 13.83 40.79
C ARG A 156 34.60 12.89 41.19
N GLN A 157 34.24 12.82 42.47
CA GLN A 157 33.12 11.98 42.93
C GLN A 157 31.76 12.47 42.38
N ARG A 158 31.55 13.79 42.30
CA ARG A 158 30.34 14.35 41.68
C ARG A 158 30.26 14.02 40.19
N LEU A 159 31.38 14.18 39.47
CA LEU A 159 31.47 13.85 38.04
C LEU A 159 31.23 12.35 37.78
N LEU A 160 31.79 11.45 38.60
CA LEU A 160 31.53 10.01 38.49
C LEU A 160 30.04 9.68 38.69
N SER A 161 29.38 10.32 39.66
CA SER A 161 27.93 10.17 39.88
C SER A 161 27.10 10.70 38.70
N ASP A 162 27.51 11.83 38.12
CA ASP A 162 26.86 12.40 36.93
C ASP A 162 27.07 11.50 35.69
N ILE A 163 28.26 10.91 35.51
CA ILE A 163 28.56 9.92 34.46
C ILE A 163 27.63 8.71 34.60
N SER A 164 27.59 8.04 35.75
CA SER A 164 26.71 6.87 35.95
C SER A 164 25.22 7.18 35.76
N ARG A 165 24.78 8.41 36.09
CA ARG A 165 23.41 8.87 35.80
C ARG A 165 23.17 9.10 34.30
N LEU A 166 24.17 9.56 33.56
CA LEU A 166 24.09 9.75 32.11
C LEU A 166 24.14 8.43 31.36
N GLU A 167 25.01 7.49 31.75
CA GLU A 167 25.09 6.12 31.21
C GLU A 167 23.74 5.41 31.31
N ALA A 168 23.13 5.37 32.50
CA ALA A 168 21.80 4.79 32.71
C ALA A 168 20.69 5.49 31.90
N ARG A 169 20.86 6.78 31.57
CA ARG A 169 19.94 7.51 30.69
C ARG A 169 20.13 7.13 29.22
N VAL A 170 21.38 6.92 28.78
CA VAL A 170 21.71 6.47 27.42
C VAL A 170 21.13 5.08 27.19
N GLU A 171 21.41 4.11 28.06
CA GLU A 171 20.86 2.74 27.97
C GLU A 171 19.32 2.75 27.85
N ARG A 172 18.64 3.59 28.66
CA ARG A 172 17.18 3.74 28.61
C ARG A 172 16.69 4.35 27.30
N LEU A 173 17.44 5.26 26.68
CA LEU A 173 17.09 5.88 25.40
C LEU A 173 17.35 4.93 24.23
N GLU A 174 18.44 4.15 24.25
CA GLU A 174 18.73 3.10 23.27
C GLU A 174 17.65 2.00 23.29
N ALA A 175 17.21 1.58 24.47
CA ALA A 175 16.09 0.65 24.63
C ALA A 175 14.78 1.21 24.05
N GLN A 176 14.51 2.51 24.21
CA GLN A 176 13.35 3.18 23.61
C GLN A 176 13.45 3.28 22.09
N LEU A 177 14.64 3.57 21.55
CA LEU A 177 14.91 3.64 20.13
C LEU A 177 14.68 2.25 19.48
N SER A 178 15.30 1.20 20.02
CA SER A 178 15.07 -0.18 19.54
C SER A 178 13.62 -0.64 19.65
N ALA A 179 12.87 -0.16 20.64
CA ALA A 179 11.43 -0.42 20.73
C ALA A 179 10.64 0.31 19.63
N LYS A 180 11.00 1.57 19.31
CA LYS A 180 10.37 2.36 18.26
C LYS A 180 10.67 1.82 16.86
N ASP A 181 11.88 1.35 16.59
CA ASP A 181 12.21 0.71 15.30
C ASP A 181 11.35 -0.53 15.04
N ARG A 182 11.10 -1.34 16.09
CA ARG A 182 10.20 -2.51 16.02
C ARG A 182 8.75 -2.12 15.80
N GLU A 183 8.31 -1.01 16.42
CA GLU A 183 6.96 -0.45 16.22
C GLU A 183 6.78 0.05 14.78
N ILE A 184 7.73 0.85 14.26
CA ILE A 184 7.77 1.32 12.87
C ILE A 184 7.73 0.12 11.91
N ALA A 185 8.64 -0.84 12.05
CA ALA A 185 8.68 -2.04 11.21
C ALA A 185 7.39 -2.89 11.30
N THR A 186 6.63 -2.78 12.40
CA THR A 186 5.31 -3.42 12.51
C THR A 186 4.25 -2.62 11.74
N ILE A 187 4.19 -1.30 11.96
CA ILE A 187 3.28 -0.38 11.28
C ILE A 187 3.45 -0.48 9.76
N THR A 188 4.67 -0.34 9.23
CA THR A 188 4.97 -0.42 7.79
C THR A 188 4.50 -1.73 7.17
N ARG A 189 4.65 -2.88 7.87
CA ARG A 189 4.13 -4.17 7.38
C ARG A 189 2.60 -4.22 7.37
N THR A 190 1.95 -3.65 8.38
CA THR A 190 0.47 -3.58 8.41
C THR A 190 -0.09 -2.64 7.34
N GLU A 191 0.58 -1.50 7.10
CA GLU A 191 0.22 -0.54 6.06
C GLU A 191 0.41 -1.11 4.66
N ALA A 192 1.52 -1.81 4.39
CA ALA A 192 1.76 -2.49 3.12
C ALA A 192 0.68 -3.54 2.85
N LYS A 193 0.29 -4.32 3.86
CA LYS A 193 -0.80 -5.31 3.76
C LYS A 193 -2.15 -4.65 3.51
N ALA A 194 -2.48 -3.57 4.22
CA ALA A 194 -3.72 -2.82 4.01
C ALA A 194 -3.78 -2.19 2.61
N THR A 195 -2.68 -1.61 2.15
CA THR A 195 -2.53 -1.04 0.81
C THR A 195 -2.74 -2.10 -0.28
N ALA A 196 -2.16 -3.29 -0.13
CA ALA A 196 -2.39 -4.40 -1.05
C ALA A 196 -3.86 -4.86 -1.08
N ALA A 197 -4.51 -4.95 0.09
CA ALA A 197 -5.93 -5.28 0.18
C ALA A 197 -6.81 -4.23 -0.52
N PHE A 198 -6.56 -2.92 -0.30
CA PHE A 198 -7.30 -1.85 -0.97
C PHE A 198 -7.10 -1.86 -2.49
N LYS A 199 -5.88 -2.12 -2.99
CA LYS A 199 -5.62 -2.29 -4.44
C LYS A 199 -6.47 -3.43 -5.02
N ALA A 200 -6.47 -4.60 -4.37
CA ALA A 200 -7.29 -5.73 -4.79
C ALA A 200 -8.81 -5.44 -4.76
N HIS A 201 -9.29 -4.61 -3.83
CA HIS A 201 -10.68 -4.15 -3.83
C HIS A 201 -10.99 -3.16 -4.97
N ILE A 202 -10.07 -2.25 -5.29
CA ILE A 202 -10.20 -1.32 -6.43
C ILE A 202 -10.26 -2.10 -7.75
N GLU A 203 -9.40 -3.10 -7.93
CA GLU A 203 -9.39 -3.97 -9.11
C GLU A 203 -10.70 -4.74 -9.29
N LYS A 204 -11.27 -5.29 -8.21
CA LYS A 204 -12.59 -5.95 -8.23
C LYS A 204 -13.70 -5.00 -8.65
N LEU A 205 -13.77 -3.80 -8.09
CA LEU A 205 -14.77 -2.79 -8.46
C LEU A 205 -14.62 -2.34 -9.92
N GLN A 206 -13.39 -2.30 -10.45
CA GLN A 206 -13.15 -2.03 -11.87
C GLN A 206 -13.63 -3.19 -12.77
N GLN A 207 -13.42 -4.45 -12.36
CA GLN A 207 -13.92 -5.63 -13.07
C GLN A 207 -15.46 -5.66 -13.11
N GLU A 208 -16.12 -5.45 -11.95
CA GLU A 208 -17.58 -5.38 -11.84
C GLU A 208 -18.17 -4.26 -12.70
N ARG A 209 -17.55 -3.07 -12.71
CA ARG A 209 -17.91 -1.96 -13.60
C ARG A 209 -17.84 -2.39 -15.07
N ASP A 210 -16.76 -3.04 -15.49
CA ASP A 210 -16.54 -3.41 -16.89
C ASP A 210 -17.49 -4.53 -17.35
N GLU A 211 -17.82 -5.46 -16.47
CA GLU A 211 -18.87 -6.46 -16.70
C GLU A 211 -20.24 -5.80 -16.85
N PHE A 212 -20.60 -4.89 -15.94
CA PHE A 212 -21.85 -4.15 -16.02
C PHE A 212 -21.93 -3.33 -17.33
N GLN A 213 -20.84 -2.67 -17.72
CA GLN A 213 -20.78 -1.90 -18.97
C GLN A 213 -20.94 -2.81 -20.21
N ARG A 214 -20.32 -4.00 -20.24
CA ARG A 214 -20.53 -5.01 -21.29
C ARG A 214 -21.99 -5.46 -21.35
N LEU A 215 -22.62 -5.72 -20.21
CA LEU A 215 -24.03 -6.13 -20.12
C LEU A 215 -24.98 -5.02 -20.60
N VAL A 216 -24.73 -3.76 -20.24
CA VAL A 216 -25.54 -2.61 -20.70
C VAL A 216 -25.48 -2.45 -22.22
N ILE A 217 -24.28 -2.56 -22.82
CA ILE A 217 -24.10 -2.49 -24.28
C ILE A 217 -24.85 -3.65 -24.97
N GLY A 218 -24.69 -4.87 -24.47
CA GLY A 218 -25.39 -6.05 -25.00
C GLY A 218 -26.92 -5.94 -24.89
N ASN A 219 -27.43 -5.45 -23.76
CA ASN A 219 -28.87 -5.24 -23.58
C ASN A 219 -29.42 -4.19 -24.55
N GLN A 220 -28.71 -3.07 -24.73
CA GLN A 220 -29.08 -2.02 -25.69
C GLN A 220 -29.06 -2.54 -27.14
N GLN A 221 -28.12 -3.43 -27.50
CA GLN A 221 -28.09 -4.10 -28.80
C GLN A 221 -29.30 -5.02 -29.00
N VAL A 222 -29.63 -5.88 -28.01
CA VAL A 222 -30.81 -6.77 -28.05
C VAL A 222 -32.10 -5.96 -28.17
N ARG A 223 -32.25 -4.88 -27.39
CA ARG A 223 -33.40 -3.97 -27.48
C ARG A 223 -33.54 -3.36 -28.87
N THR A 224 -32.42 -2.98 -29.49
CA THR A 224 -32.40 -2.45 -30.86
C THR A 224 -32.85 -3.51 -31.87
N GLN A 225 -32.34 -4.74 -31.78
CA GLN A 225 -32.77 -5.85 -32.64
C GLN A 225 -34.27 -6.15 -32.48
N GLN A 226 -34.78 -6.22 -31.25
CA GLN A 226 -36.21 -6.45 -30.97
C GLN A 226 -37.10 -5.37 -31.59
N ILE A 227 -36.69 -4.09 -31.55
CA ILE A 227 -37.41 -3.00 -32.21
C ILE A 227 -37.42 -3.18 -33.75
N HIS A 228 -36.33 -3.66 -34.35
CA HIS A 228 -36.29 -3.94 -35.79
C HIS A 228 -37.16 -5.13 -36.19
N GLU A 229 -37.13 -6.24 -35.47
CA GLU A 229 -38.01 -7.40 -35.72
C GLU A 229 -39.49 -7.02 -35.54
N MET A 230 -39.83 -6.31 -34.46
CA MET A 230 -41.19 -5.83 -34.22
C MET A 230 -41.69 -4.99 -35.40
N LYS A 231 -40.93 -3.98 -35.83
CA LYS A 231 -41.26 -3.12 -37.00
C LYS A 231 -41.36 -3.88 -38.32
N LYS A 232 -40.66 -5.01 -38.47
CA LYS A 232 -40.78 -5.89 -39.62
C LYS A 232 -42.11 -6.66 -39.58
N THR A 233 -42.39 -7.32 -38.45
CA THR A 233 -43.67 -8.05 -38.25
C THR A 233 -44.90 -7.14 -38.33
N GLU A 234 -44.79 -5.88 -37.89
CA GLU A 234 -45.84 -4.86 -38.01
C GLU A 234 -46.17 -4.54 -39.47
N LYS A 235 -45.16 -4.42 -40.35
CA LYS A 235 -45.37 -4.23 -41.80
C LYS A 235 -45.98 -5.46 -42.47
N GLU A 236 -45.56 -6.66 -42.06
CA GLU A 236 -46.15 -7.92 -42.54
C GLU A 236 -47.63 -8.04 -42.10
N TYR A 237 -47.95 -7.60 -40.88
CA TYR A 237 -49.33 -7.54 -40.39
C TYR A 237 -50.19 -6.53 -41.18
N ILE A 238 -49.69 -5.32 -41.40
CA ILE A 238 -50.40 -4.29 -42.20
C ILE A 238 -50.69 -4.80 -43.62
N THR A 239 -49.70 -5.36 -44.31
CA THR A 239 -49.88 -5.89 -45.67
C THR A 239 -50.81 -7.11 -45.73
N LEU A 240 -50.86 -7.93 -44.67
CA LEU A 240 -51.84 -9.01 -44.56
C LEU A 240 -53.26 -8.48 -44.31
N GLN A 241 -53.40 -7.45 -43.46
CA GLN A 241 -54.67 -6.77 -43.19
C GLN A 241 -55.24 -6.09 -44.44
N GLU A 242 -54.39 -5.45 -45.25
CA GLU A 242 -54.76 -4.90 -46.56
C GLU A 242 -55.27 -5.98 -47.52
N ARG A 243 -54.57 -7.13 -47.62
CA ARG A 243 -55.01 -8.28 -48.43
C ARG A 243 -56.34 -8.86 -47.95
N LEU A 244 -56.55 -8.98 -46.64
CA LEU A 244 -57.82 -9.44 -46.08
C LEU A 244 -58.96 -8.48 -46.43
N ASN A 245 -58.74 -7.18 -46.29
CA ASN A 245 -59.72 -6.16 -46.68
C ASN A 245 -60.05 -6.22 -48.18
N GLN A 246 -59.05 -6.42 -49.05
CA GLN A 246 -59.24 -6.63 -50.48
C GLN A 246 -60.15 -7.84 -50.76
N VAL A 247 -59.85 -9.01 -50.18
CA VAL A 247 -60.67 -10.23 -50.33
C VAL A 247 -62.09 -10.05 -49.78
N LEU A 248 -62.27 -9.33 -48.67
CA LEU A 248 -63.60 -9.01 -48.13
C LEU A 248 -64.40 -8.09 -49.06
N MET A 249 -63.75 -7.11 -49.67
CA MET A 249 -64.37 -6.19 -50.64
C MET A 249 -64.72 -6.91 -51.95
N GLU A 250 -63.86 -7.80 -52.44
CA GLU A 250 -64.12 -8.67 -53.58
C GLU A 250 -65.29 -9.61 -53.29
N LYS A 251 -65.31 -10.30 -52.15
CA LYS A 251 -66.44 -11.14 -51.71
C LYS A 251 -67.75 -10.35 -51.59
N LYS A 252 -67.68 -9.10 -51.13
CA LYS A 252 -68.85 -8.20 -51.08
C LYS A 252 -69.31 -7.78 -52.47
N LYS A 253 -68.40 -7.54 -53.41
CA LYS A 253 -68.70 -7.26 -54.82
C LYS A 253 -69.30 -8.48 -55.52
N GLU A 254 -68.76 -9.67 -55.28
CA GLU A 254 -69.26 -10.95 -55.80
C GLU A 254 -70.68 -11.23 -55.29
N SER A 255 -70.93 -11.02 -53.99
CA SER A 255 -72.27 -11.10 -53.39
C SER A 255 -73.24 -10.07 -53.98
N ARG A 256 -72.78 -8.84 -54.25
CA ARG A 256 -73.59 -7.79 -54.86
C ARG A 256 -73.92 -8.09 -56.33
N SER A 257 -72.95 -8.64 -57.07
CA SER A 257 -73.10 -9.11 -58.45
C SER A 257 -74.06 -10.30 -58.52
N GLY A 258 -73.88 -11.32 -57.66
CA GLY A 258 -74.81 -12.45 -57.54
C GLY A 258 -76.22 -12.01 -57.16
N MET A 259 -76.36 -11.00 -56.31
CA MET A 259 -77.65 -10.41 -55.97
C MET A 259 -78.24 -9.57 -57.11
N GLU A 260 -77.41 -8.87 -57.89
CA GLU A 260 -77.83 -8.14 -59.10
C GLU A 260 -78.29 -9.11 -60.20
N ILE A 261 -77.59 -10.23 -60.41
CA ILE A 261 -78.03 -11.34 -61.27
C ILE A 261 -79.37 -11.91 -60.79
N MET A 262 -79.53 -12.13 -59.48
CA MET A 262 -80.79 -12.60 -58.88
C MET A 262 -81.94 -11.59 -59.07
N HIS A 263 -81.64 -10.29 -58.99
CA HIS A 263 -82.62 -9.21 -59.18
C HIS A 263 -82.98 -9.02 -60.66
N LEU A 264 -82.03 -9.18 -61.59
CA LEU A 264 -82.28 -9.20 -63.03
C LEU A 264 -83.16 -10.40 -63.41
N LEU A 265 -82.88 -11.59 -62.84
CA LEU A 265 -83.73 -12.78 -62.98
C LEU A 265 -85.16 -12.58 -62.43
N GLN A 266 -85.35 -11.70 -61.45
CA GLN A 266 -86.67 -11.35 -60.90
C GLN A 266 -87.37 -10.19 -61.62
N LYS A 267 -86.64 -9.34 -62.36
CA LYS A 267 -87.22 -8.20 -63.10
C LYS A 267 -87.62 -8.49 -64.54
N GLU A 268 -87.12 -9.56 -65.17
CA GLU A 268 -87.63 -9.99 -66.47
C GLU A 268 -88.89 -10.85 -66.36
N GLY A 269 -90.04 -10.17 -66.39
CA GLY A 269 -91.34 -10.78 -66.69
C GLY A 269 -91.46 -11.24 -68.16
N ARG A 270 -90.53 -12.08 -68.64
CA ARG A 270 -90.57 -12.71 -69.96
C ARG A 270 -90.55 -14.23 -69.84
N GLN A 271 -91.50 -14.85 -70.55
CA GLN A 271 -91.61 -16.30 -70.74
C GLN A 271 -90.27 -16.90 -71.22
N ARG A 272 -89.58 -17.60 -70.31
CA ARG A 272 -88.46 -18.48 -70.63
C ARG A 272 -89.01 -19.90 -70.72
N GLY A 273 -88.74 -20.59 -71.82
CA GLY A 273 -89.38 -21.87 -72.15
C GLY A 273 -89.27 -22.92 -71.05
N THR A 274 -90.36 -23.67 -70.85
CA THR A 274 -90.48 -24.77 -69.88
C THR A 274 -89.60 -25.97 -70.26
N TRP A 275 -88.30 -25.88 -70.00
CA TRP A 275 -87.42 -27.05 -70.00
C TRP A 275 -87.70 -27.88 -68.76
N ASN A 276 -88.51 -28.93 -68.92
CA ASN A 276 -88.99 -29.76 -67.83
C ASN A 276 -87.93 -30.78 -67.37
N GLY A 277 -86.86 -30.31 -66.72
CA GLY A 277 -85.75 -31.16 -66.23
C GLY A 277 -86.08 -32.00 -64.98
N LYS A 278 -87.16 -31.67 -64.26
CA LYS A 278 -87.50 -32.19 -62.92
C LYS A 278 -87.92 -33.67 -62.82
N LYS A 279 -87.63 -34.50 -63.83
CA LYS A 279 -87.83 -35.97 -63.76
C LYS A 279 -86.59 -36.81 -64.09
N ALA A 280 -85.59 -36.27 -64.81
CA ALA A 280 -84.40 -37.04 -65.16
C ALA A 280 -83.48 -37.28 -63.94
N ASP A 281 -83.26 -36.24 -63.13
CA ASP A 281 -82.33 -36.33 -61.99
C ASP A 281 -82.80 -37.31 -60.93
N ASN A 282 -84.12 -37.35 -60.64
CA ASN A 282 -84.65 -38.25 -59.60
C ASN A 282 -84.47 -39.74 -59.99
N ASP A 283 -84.71 -40.08 -61.26
CA ASP A 283 -84.43 -41.43 -61.79
C ASP A 283 -82.92 -41.74 -61.88
N PHE A 284 -82.08 -40.72 -62.07
CA PHE A 284 -80.62 -40.88 -62.09
C PHE A 284 -80.05 -41.12 -60.68
N TYR A 285 -80.45 -40.32 -59.69
CA TYR A 285 -80.15 -40.57 -58.27
C TYR A 285 -80.70 -41.92 -57.82
N LYS A 286 -81.93 -42.27 -58.23
CA LYS A 286 -82.53 -43.57 -57.93
C LYS A 286 -81.75 -44.73 -58.54
N LYS A 287 -81.34 -44.66 -59.82
CA LYS A 287 -80.46 -45.68 -60.43
C LYS A 287 -79.10 -45.79 -59.76
N ILE A 288 -78.51 -44.68 -59.32
CA ILE A 288 -77.23 -44.70 -58.58
C ILE A 288 -77.43 -45.37 -57.21
N VAL A 289 -78.50 -45.03 -56.48
CA VAL A 289 -78.85 -45.65 -55.20
C VAL A 289 -79.17 -47.13 -55.37
N ASP A 290 -80.02 -47.52 -56.33
CA ASP A 290 -80.37 -48.91 -56.62
C ASP A 290 -79.14 -49.74 -57.01
N ALA A 291 -78.22 -49.19 -57.82
CA ALA A 291 -76.97 -49.85 -58.18
C ALA A 291 -76.00 -49.97 -56.98
N TYR A 292 -75.95 -48.97 -56.11
CA TYR A 292 -75.16 -49.00 -54.88
C TYR A 292 -75.75 -49.97 -53.85
N GLU A 293 -77.08 -50.03 -53.73
CA GLU A 293 -77.80 -50.99 -52.90
C GLU A 293 -77.69 -52.42 -53.41
N ALA A 294 -77.73 -52.67 -54.72
CA ALA A 294 -77.49 -53.99 -55.28
C ALA A 294 -76.04 -54.45 -55.05
N LYS A 295 -75.07 -53.54 -55.17
CA LYS A 295 -73.66 -53.77 -54.87
C LYS A 295 -73.38 -53.89 -53.37
N ASN A 296 -74.21 -53.30 -52.51
CA ASN A 296 -74.14 -53.47 -51.07
C ASN A 296 -74.87 -54.74 -50.60
N LYS A 297 -76.06 -55.09 -51.11
CA LYS A 297 -76.77 -56.35 -50.78
C LYS A 297 -75.97 -57.60 -51.16
N SER A 298 -75.11 -57.51 -52.19
CA SER A 298 -74.12 -58.54 -52.54
C SER A 298 -72.83 -58.51 -51.69
N ARG A 299 -72.62 -57.46 -50.87
CA ARG A 299 -71.54 -57.35 -49.87
C ARG A 299 -72.01 -57.53 -48.41
N THR A 300 -73.30 -57.34 -48.13
CA THR A 300 -73.91 -57.39 -46.78
C THR A 300 -74.72 -58.66 -46.52
N SER A 301 -74.88 -59.56 -47.50
CA SER A 301 -75.19 -60.97 -47.26
C SER A 301 -74.00 -61.77 -46.68
N GLY A 302 -72.95 -61.09 -46.21
CA GLY A 302 -71.70 -61.70 -45.76
C GLY A 302 -70.86 -60.86 -44.79
N ARG A 303 -71.51 -60.17 -43.82
CA ARG A 303 -70.93 -59.82 -42.50
C ARG A 303 -71.92 -59.08 -41.59
N GLU A 304 -72.33 -59.77 -40.52
CA GLU A 304 -72.88 -59.15 -39.30
C GLU A 304 -71.75 -58.71 -38.35
N CYS A 305 -72.13 -58.06 -37.24
CA CYS A 305 -71.28 -57.61 -36.11
C CYS A 305 -70.35 -56.40 -36.41
N GLY A 306 -70.29 -55.33 -35.60
CA GLY A 306 -71.02 -54.96 -34.37
C GLY A 306 -70.68 -53.51 -33.94
N PHE A 307 -71.49 -52.91 -33.06
CA PHE A 307 -71.40 -51.49 -32.63
C PHE A 307 -70.23 -51.18 -31.65
N GLY A 308 -69.76 -49.93 -31.63
CA GLY A 308 -68.91 -49.38 -30.54
C GLY A 308 -68.35 -47.97 -30.82
N THR A 309 -68.45 -47.04 -29.87
CA THR A 309 -68.17 -45.58 -30.06
C THR A 309 -66.90 -45.05 -29.38
N CYS A 310 -66.40 -43.91 -29.88
CA CYS A 310 -65.34 -43.05 -29.30
C CYS A 310 -65.69 -42.57 -27.86
N THR A 311 -64.82 -42.07 -26.97
CA THR A 311 -63.60 -41.22 -27.05
C THR A 311 -62.76 -41.31 -25.74
N PRO A 312 -61.52 -40.76 -25.69
CA PRO A 312 -60.87 -40.32 -24.43
C PRO A 312 -60.61 -38.78 -24.37
N PRO A 313 -60.49 -38.18 -23.16
CA PRO A 313 -60.39 -36.72 -22.98
C PRO A 313 -58.96 -36.15 -22.88
N THR A 314 -58.88 -34.81 -22.87
CA THR A 314 -57.66 -33.97 -22.79
C THR A 314 -56.96 -33.93 -21.42
N PRO A 315 -55.63 -33.73 -21.36
CA PRO A 315 -54.89 -33.56 -20.11
C PRO A 315 -55.00 -32.13 -19.53
N SER A 316 -54.84 -32.03 -18.21
CA SER A 316 -55.07 -30.84 -17.39
C SER A 316 -53.85 -29.92 -17.19
N LEU A 317 -54.10 -28.61 -17.09
CA LEU A 317 -53.17 -27.60 -16.58
C LEU A 317 -53.05 -27.67 -15.05
N SER A 318 -51.82 -27.59 -14.52
CA SER A 318 -51.56 -26.98 -13.21
C SER A 318 -50.10 -26.56 -13.07
N GLY A 319 -49.88 -25.25 -12.87
CA GLY A 319 -48.59 -24.65 -12.50
C GLY A 319 -48.33 -24.63 -10.99
N PRO A 320 -47.19 -24.06 -10.55
CA PRO A 320 -46.54 -24.47 -9.29
C PRO A 320 -46.96 -23.68 -8.05
N PHE A 321 -46.78 -24.29 -6.88
CA PHE A 321 -46.85 -23.63 -5.58
C PHE A 321 -45.45 -23.33 -5.02
N PHE A 322 -45.28 -22.12 -4.49
CA PHE A 322 -44.08 -21.66 -3.76
C PHE A 322 -43.99 -22.28 -2.35
N SER A 323 -42.78 -22.51 -1.84
CA SER A 323 -42.37 -22.22 -0.44
C SER A 323 -40.85 -22.33 -0.21
N PRO A 324 -40.29 -21.70 0.86
CA PRO A 324 -38.88 -21.26 0.93
C PRO A 324 -37.98 -22.11 1.87
N PRO A 325 -36.66 -21.81 2.02
CA PRO A 325 -35.67 -22.73 2.61
C PRO A 325 -35.33 -22.47 4.09
N TYR A 326 -34.94 -23.54 4.83
CA TYR A 326 -34.21 -23.48 6.12
C TYR A 326 -33.47 -24.80 6.44
N SER A 327 -32.14 -24.75 6.55
CA SER A 327 -31.26 -25.55 7.44
C SER A 327 -29.80 -25.29 7.00
N LEU A 328 -29.04 -24.48 7.76
CA LEU A 328 -28.18 -24.85 8.91
C LEU A 328 -26.74 -25.16 8.48
#